data_AF-A0A4Y8A100-F1
#
_entry.id   AF-A0A4Y8A100-F1
#
_cell.length_a   1.000
_cell.length_b   1.000
_cell.length_c   1.000
_cell.angle_alpha   90.00
_cell.angle_beta   90.00
_cell.angle_gamma   90.00
#
_symmetry.space_group_name_H-M   'P 1'
#
loop_
_entity.id
_entity.type
_entity.pdbx_description
1 polymer ?
#
loop_
_entity_poly.entity_id
_entity_poly.type
_entity_poly.pdbx_seq_one_letter_code
_entity_poly.pdbx_strand_id
1 'polypeptide(L)' 'MKKKDRWCNKLKRDGKPDLSGGAARNVRIANSGGMDSIVGNAVDFALEQANLNSDSLPDRDLTPQPTGKDERPPLH' A
#
# COMPACT_ATOMS: atom_id res chain seq x y z
N MET A 1 -31.30 -1.69 -10.17
CA MET A 1 -30.21 -0.82 -10.69
C MET A 1 -28.86 -1.42 -10.26
N LYS A 2 -28.01 -1.90 -11.19
CA LYS A 2 -26.71 -2.52 -10.83
C LYS A 2 -25.78 -1.45 -10.23
N LYS A 3 -25.23 -1.68 -9.04
CA LYS A 3 -24.22 -0.80 -8.42
C LYS A 3 -23.05 -0.67 -9.41
N LYS A 4 -22.84 0.52 -9.96
CA LYS A 4 -21.66 0.80 -10.78
C LYS A 4 -20.47 0.74 -9.83
N ASP A 5 -19.56 -0.20 -10.06
CA ASP A 5 -18.27 -0.24 -9.37
C ASP A 5 -17.54 1.08 -9.67
N ARG A 6 -17.50 1.98 -8.68
CA ARG A 6 -16.82 3.29 -8.78
C ARG A 6 -15.34 3.19 -8.43
N TRP A 7 -14.88 2.03 -7.98
CA TRP A 7 -13.49 1.85 -7.54
C TRP A 7 -12.53 1.93 -8.72
N CYS A 8 -12.92 1.40 -9.88
CA CYS A 8 -12.02 1.24 -11.01
C CYS A 8 -12.56 1.96 -12.25
N ASN A 9 -11.79 2.92 -12.77
CA ASN A 9 -12.10 3.59 -14.02
C ASN A 9 -12.20 2.58 -15.18
N LYS A 10 -13.07 2.86 -16.15
CA LYS A 10 -13.13 2.05 -17.38
C LYS A 10 -11.79 2.10 -18.11
N LEU A 11 -11.44 1.00 -18.76
CA LEU A 11 -10.26 0.91 -19.63
C LEU A 11 -10.74 0.86 -21.07
N LYS A 12 -10.44 1.93 -21.83
CA LYS A 12 -10.73 2.01 -23.25
C LYS A 12 -9.80 1.07 -24.03
N ARG A 13 -10.32 0.43 -25.06
CA ARG A 13 -9.54 -0.46 -25.93
C ARG A 13 -9.88 -0.16 -27.39
N ASP A 14 -8.85 0.02 -28.22
CA ASP A 14 -9.06 0.36 -29.62
C ASP A 14 -9.72 -0.80 -30.38
N GLY A 15 -10.82 -0.50 -31.07
CA GLY A 15 -11.59 -1.48 -31.83
C GLY A 15 -12.26 -2.58 -31.00
N LYS A 16 -12.28 -2.48 -29.65
CA LYS A 16 -12.83 -3.49 -28.75
C LYS A 16 -13.74 -2.85 -27.69
N PRO A 17 -14.69 -3.60 -27.10
CA PRO A 17 -15.49 -3.07 -25.99
C PRO A 17 -14.63 -2.64 -24.79
N ASP A 18 -15.00 -1.53 -24.16
CA ASP A 18 -14.39 -1.06 -22.92
C ASP A 18 -14.43 -2.13 -21.82
N LEU A 19 -13.38 -2.21 -21.01
CA LEU A 19 -13.42 -2.97 -19.75
C LEU A 19 -13.88 -2.10 -18.60
N SER A 20 -14.54 -2.71 -17.62
CA SER A 20 -14.97 -2.06 -16.40
C SER A 20 -14.77 -2.95 -15.17
N GLY A 21 -14.80 -2.35 -13.98
CA GLY A 21 -14.70 -3.05 -12.70
C GLY A 21 -13.44 -3.90 -12.58
N GLY A 22 -13.59 -5.11 -12.02
CA GLY A 22 -12.47 -6.02 -11.77
C GLY A 22 -11.64 -6.39 -13.00
N ALA A 23 -12.25 -6.54 -14.18
CA ALA A 23 -11.51 -6.85 -15.40
C ALA A 23 -10.56 -5.72 -15.81
N ALA A 24 -11.00 -4.46 -15.70
CA ALA A 24 -10.15 -3.30 -15.97
C ALA A 24 -9.00 -3.19 -14.94
N ARG A 25 -9.26 -3.54 -13.68
CA ARG A 25 -8.22 -3.60 -12.63
C ARG A 25 -7.16 -4.64 -12.94
N ASN A 26 -7.56 -5.86 -13.29
CA ASN A 26 -6.61 -6.94 -13.56
C ASN A 26 -5.68 -6.60 -14.73
N VAL A 27 -6.21 -5.98 -15.79
CA VAL A 27 -5.38 -5.53 -16.92
C VAL A 27 -4.37 -4.47 -16.48
N ARG A 28 -4.77 -3.51 -15.63
CA ARG A 28 -3.83 -2.51 -15.10
C ARG A 28 -2.76 -3.13 -14.23
N ILE A 29 -3.13 -4.05 -13.33
CA ILE A 29 -2.16 -4.77 -12.49
C ILE A 29 -1.15 -5.51 -13.36
N ALA A 30 -1.60 -6.23 -14.38
CA ALA A 30 -0.71 -6.91 -15.31
C ALA A 30 0.20 -5.93 -16.06
N ASN A 31 -0.34 -4.80 -16.53
CA ASN A 31 0.44 -3.77 -17.23
C ASN A 31 1.44 -3.04 -16.31
N SER A 32 1.21 -3.03 -15.00
CA SER A 32 2.14 -2.51 -13.99
C SER A 32 3.26 -3.48 -13.61
N GLY A 33 3.37 -4.64 -14.27
CA GLY A 33 4.35 -5.68 -13.94
C GLY A 33 3.85 -6.74 -12.94
N GLY A 34 2.58 -6.66 -12.54
CA GLY A 34 1.97 -7.55 -11.56
C GLY A 34 1.76 -6.88 -10.19
N MET A 35 1.21 -7.65 -9.25
CA MET A 35 0.95 -7.15 -7.89
C MET A 35 2.24 -6.85 -7.14
N ASP A 36 3.26 -7.69 -7.31
CA ASP A 36 4.55 -7.55 -6.60
C ASP A 36 5.25 -6.24 -6.97
N SER A 37 5.21 -5.85 -8.25
CA SER A 37 5.74 -4.55 -8.71
C SER A 37 4.99 -3.38 -8.09
N ILE A 38 3.66 -3.47 -7.95
CA ILE A 38 2.86 -2.42 -7.30
C ILE A 38 3.25 -2.29 -5.83
N VAL A 39 3.41 -3.42 -5.12
CA VAL A 39 3.78 -3.43 -3.71
C VAL A 39 5.20 -2.91 -3.51
N GLY A 40 6.17 -3.40 -4.30
CA GLY A 40 7.56 -2.93 -4.26
C GLY A 40 7.66 -1.42 -4.45
N ASN A 41 7.06 -0.90 -5.53
CA ASN A 41 7.06 0.54 -5.79
C ASN A 41 6.40 1.35 -4.66
N ALA A 42 5.35 0.83 -4.02
CA ALA A 42 4.71 1.51 -2.90
C ALA A 42 5.62 1.56 -1.66
N VAL A 43 6.36 0.49 -1.38
CA VAL A 43 7.33 0.43 -0.28
C VAL A 43 8.50 1.36 -0.55
N ASP A 44 9.05 1.33 -1.76
CA ASP A 44 10.18 2.18 -2.15
C ASP A 44 9.80 3.66 -2.06
N PHE A 45 8.63 4.03 -2.59
CA PHE A 45 8.11 5.39 -2.47
C PHE A 45 7.94 5.81 -1.00
N ALA A 46 7.39 4.95 -0.14
CA ALA A 46 7.22 5.26 1.28
C ALA A 46 8.57 5.44 2.00
N LEU A 47 9.57 4.62 1.66
CA LEU A 47 10.92 4.74 2.20
C LEU A 47 11.59 6.05 1.76
N GLU A 48 11.50 6.41 0.48
CA GLU A 48 11.99 7.69 -0.03
C GLU A 48 11.34 8.87 0.69
N GLN A 49 10.01 8.86 0.86
CA GLN A 49 9.30 9.89 1.60
C GLN A 49 9.71 9.98 3.08
N ALA A 50 10.02 8.85 3.72
CA ALA A 50 10.52 8.84 5.09
C ALA A 50 11.91 9.48 5.20
N ASN A 51 12.79 9.20 4.23
CA ASN A 51 14.16 9.74 4.21
C ASN A 51 14.19 11.24 3.85
N LEU A 52 13.19 11.78 3.15
CA LEU A 52 13.06 13.23 2.98
C LEU A 52 12.83 13.98 4.30
N ASN A 53 12.30 13.29 5.32
CA ASN A 53 12.04 13.87 6.64
C ASN A 53 13.17 13.60 7.66
N SER A 54 14.15 12.75 7.31
CA SER A 54 15.18 12.29 8.25
C SER A 54 16.31 13.29 8.51
N ASP A 55 16.44 14.35 7.70
CA ASP A 55 17.44 15.42 7.91
C ASP A 55 17.23 16.21 9.23
N SER A 56 16.18 15.89 9.99
CA SER A 56 15.81 16.57 11.24
C SER A 56 15.72 15.65 12.47
N LEU A 57 16.04 14.36 12.35
CA LEU A 57 16.01 13.48 13.51
C LEU A 57 17.34 13.60 14.28
N PRO A 58 17.37 14.21 15.48
CA PRO A 58 18.56 14.15 16.31
C PRO A 58 18.84 12.67 16.60
N ASP A 59 20.11 12.28 16.53
CA ASP A 59 20.61 10.96 16.91
C ASP A 59 19.96 10.53 18.23
N ARG A 60 18.93 9.70 18.15
CA ARG A 60 18.35 9.08 19.33
C ARG A 60 19.08 7.78 19.50
N ASP A 61 19.96 7.76 20.50
CA ASP A 61 20.57 6.55 21.03
C ASP A 61 19.51 5.46 21.17
N LEU A 62 19.59 4.43 20.32
CA LEU A 62 18.75 3.24 20.33
C LEU A 62 19.11 2.33 21.50
N THR A 63 19.44 2.89 22.67
CA THR A 63 19.56 2.09 23.88
C THR A 63 18.18 1.47 24.17
N PRO A 64 18.08 0.13 24.19
CA PRO A 64 16.81 -0.51 24.51
C PRO A 64 16.41 -0.06 25.92
N GLN A 65 15.31 0.68 26.05
CA GLN A 65 14.74 0.92 27.37
C GLN A 65 14.26 -0.42 27.94
N PRO A 66 14.58 -0.75 29.21
CA PRO A 66 14.12 -1.98 29.82
C PRO A 66 12.60 -1.97 29.86
N THR A 67 11.97 -2.93 29.18
CA THR A 67 10.52 -3.14 29.18
C THR A 67 10.09 -3.47 30.61
N GLY A 68 9.43 -2.50 31.25
CA GLY A 68 8.82 -2.67 32.56
C GLY A 68 7.72 -3.73 32.51
N LYS A 69 7.94 -4.83 33.22
CA LYS A 69 7.00 -5.77 33.85
C LYS A 69 5.59 -5.88 33.20
N ASP A 70 5.40 -6.97 32.47
CA ASP A 70 4.09 -7.54 32.10
C ASP A 70 3.31 -7.97 33.36
N GLU A 71 2.55 -7.08 33.98
CA GLU A 71 1.48 -7.48 34.90
C GLU A 71 0.19 -7.69 34.11
N ARG A 72 -0.03 -8.91 33.63
CA ARG A 72 -1.34 -9.35 33.12
C ARG A 72 -2.27 -9.60 34.33
N PRO A 73 -3.45 -8.96 34.42
CA PRO A 73 -4.40 -9.27 35.48
C PRO A 73 -5.00 -10.67 35.30
N PRO A 74 -5.26 -11.41 36.39
CA PRO A 74 -5.88 -12.73 36.30
C PRO A 74 -7.35 -12.59 35.85
N LEU A 75 -7.75 -13.45 34.92
CA LEU A 75 -9.14 -13.62 34.51
C LEU A 75 -9.91 -14.29 35.67
N HIS A 76 -10.89 -13.57 36.23
CA HIS A 76 -11.91 -14.12 37.12
C HIS A 76 -13.14 -14.56 36.31
#